data_AF-A0A7C0UF38-F1
#
_entry.id   AF-A0A7C0UF38-F1
#
_cell.length_a   1.000
_cell.length_b   1.000
_cell.length_c   1.000
_cell.angle_alpha   90.00
_cell.angle_beta   90.00
_cell.angle_gamma   90.00
#
_symmetry.space_group_name_H-M   'P 1'
#
loop_
_entity.id
_entity.type
_entity.pdbx_description
1 polymer ?
#
loop_
_entity_poly.entity_id
_entity_poly.type
_entity_poly.pdbx_seq_one_letter_code
_entity_poly.pdbx_strand_id
1 'polypeptide(L)'
;MDTKKKYTATQNACNLCTPLGASLAFKGIKGAVSMLHGSQGCATYARRYLISHFKEPVDIASSNFGEDTAIFGGGINLKTALDNITRQY
;
A
#
# COMPACT_ATOMS: atom_id res chain seq x y z
N MET A 1 7.21 -19.25 36.74
CA MET A 1 5.86 -18.89 36.26
C MET A 1 5.93 -18.74 34.75
N ASP A 2 5.44 -19.74 34.03
CA ASP A 2 5.33 -19.70 32.56
C ASP A 2 4.37 -18.59 32.14
N THR A 3 4.90 -17.48 31.61
CA THR A 3 4.11 -16.40 31.01
C THR A 3 3.69 -16.80 29.60
N LYS A 4 2.75 -17.73 29.50
CA LYS A 4 2.19 -18.16 28.21
C LYS A 4 1.30 -17.04 27.66
N LYS A 5 1.73 -16.40 26.58
CA LYS A 5 0.98 -15.31 25.90
C LYS A 5 -0.37 -15.85 25.43
N LYS A 6 -1.46 -15.30 25.95
CA LYS A 6 -2.83 -15.70 25.57
C LYS A 6 -3.17 -15.04 24.23
N TYR A 7 -3.27 -15.83 23.16
CA TYR A 7 -3.64 -15.32 21.84
C TYR A 7 -5.14 -15.05 21.80
N THR A 8 -5.52 -13.81 21.48
CA THR A 8 -6.90 -13.39 21.30
C THR A 8 -7.06 -12.72 19.94
N ALA A 9 -8.24 -12.81 19.35
CA ALA A 9 -8.53 -12.08 18.12
C ALA A 9 -8.42 -10.57 18.36
N THR A 10 -7.77 -9.86 17.43
CA THR A 10 -7.74 -8.39 17.47
C THR A 10 -9.12 -7.85 17.12
N GLN A 11 -9.64 -6.94 17.94
CA GLN A 11 -10.91 -6.27 17.73
C GLN A 11 -10.69 -4.75 17.81
N ASN A 12 -11.38 -3.98 16.97
CA ASN A 12 -11.34 -2.51 16.94
C ASN A 12 -9.90 -1.95 17.08
N ALA A 13 -9.00 -2.41 16.20
CA ALA A 13 -7.60 -2.02 16.24
C ALA A 13 -7.45 -0.49 16.13
N CYS A 14 -6.67 0.11 17.04
CA CYS A 14 -6.35 1.54 17.05
C CYS A 14 -5.06 1.86 16.28
N ASN A 15 -4.64 0.98 15.38
CA ASN A 15 -3.47 1.15 14.54
C ASN A 15 -3.77 0.74 13.09
N LEU A 16 -2.95 1.26 12.18
CA LEU A 16 -3.04 0.98 10.75
C LEU A 16 -1.69 0.49 10.25
N CYS A 17 -1.70 -0.14 9.08
CA CYS A 17 -0.51 -0.72 8.50
C CYS A 17 0.50 0.33 8.02
N THR A 18 1.78 0.00 8.07
CA THR A 18 2.91 0.84 7.65
C THR A 18 2.77 1.47 6.24
N PRO A 19 2.31 0.76 5.17
CA PRO A 19 2.26 1.36 3.83
C PRO A 19 1.29 2.53 3.71
N LEU A 20 0.27 2.63 4.57
CA LEU A 20 -0.60 3.82 4.62
C LEU A 20 0.20 5.06 5.02
N GLY A 21 0.98 4.96 6.10
CA GLY A 21 1.84 6.04 6.59
C GLY A 21 2.93 6.40 5.58
N ALA A 22 3.55 5.41 4.95
CA ALA A 22 4.53 5.63 3.88
C ALA A 22 3.92 6.38 2.69
N SER A 23 2.72 5.99 2.24
CA SER A 23 2.02 6.67 1.14
C SER A 23 1.76 8.14 1.45
N LEU A 24 1.34 8.45 2.68
CA LEU A 24 1.12 9.82 3.13
C LEU A 24 2.43 10.62 3.17
N ALA A 25 3.51 10.04 3.69
CA ALA A 25 4.81 10.68 3.75
C ALA A 25 5.35 11.03 2.35
N PHE A 26 5.30 10.08 1.40
CA PHE A 26 5.75 10.32 0.03
C PHE A 26 4.88 11.34 -0.72
N LYS A 27 3.57 11.40 -0.44
CA LYS A 27 2.69 12.42 -1.02
C LYS A 27 3.04 13.85 -0.61
N GLY A 28 3.76 14.02 0.50
CA GLY A 28 4.30 15.31 0.95
C GLY A 28 5.49 15.82 0.12
N ILE A 29 6.08 14.99 -0.74
CA ILE A 29 7.21 15.37 -1.60
C ILE A 29 6.66 15.93 -2.91
N LYS A 30 7.04 17.16 -3.26
CA LYS A 30 6.61 17.83 -4.49
C LYS A 30 6.99 17.00 -5.73
N GLY A 31 5.99 16.67 -6.55
CA GLY A 31 6.17 15.90 -7.78
C GLY A 31 6.36 14.38 -7.58
N ALA A 32 6.25 13.88 -6.34
CA ALA A 32 6.35 12.46 -6.09
C ALA A 32 5.01 11.74 -6.31
N VAL A 33 5.09 10.54 -6.90
CA VAL A 33 3.97 9.60 -7.01
C VAL A 33 4.22 8.43 -6.07
N SER A 34 3.31 8.21 -5.13
CA SER A 34 3.40 7.06 -4.23
C SER A 34 3.00 5.76 -4.96
N MET A 35 3.77 4.69 -4.79
CA MET A 35 3.47 3.37 -5.35
C MET A 35 3.62 2.30 -4.29
N LEU A 36 2.64 1.40 -4.18
CA LEU A 36 2.71 0.24 -3.30
C LEU A 36 3.02 -1.02 -4.11
N HIS A 37 4.17 -1.63 -3.81
CA HIS A 37 4.55 -2.91 -4.37
C HIS A 37 3.78 -4.04 -3.68
N GLY A 38 2.78 -4.60 -4.36
CA GLY A 38 1.90 -5.63 -3.83
C GLY A 38 0.61 -5.75 -4.65
N SER A 39 -0.43 -6.34 -4.04
CA SER A 39 -1.76 -6.41 -4.67
C SER A 39 -2.43 -5.04 -4.70
N GLN A 40 -3.29 -4.81 -5.70
CA GLN A 40 -4.06 -3.57 -5.84
C GLN A 40 -4.91 -3.22 -4.64
N GLY A 41 -5.35 -4.23 -3.86
CA GLY A 41 -6.20 -4.02 -2.70
C GLY A 41 -5.58 -3.05 -1.68
N CYS A 42 -4.27 -3.15 -1.44
CA CYS A 42 -3.56 -2.28 -0.52
C CYS A 42 -3.57 -0.81 -0.98
N ALA A 43 -3.33 -0.55 -2.26
CA ALA A 43 -3.34 0.80 -2.82
C ALA A 43 -4.76 1.40 -2.84
N THR A 44 -5.76 0.61 -3.23
CA THR A 44 -7.16 1.05 -3.23
C THR A 44 -7.66 1.36 -1.82
N TYR A 45 -7.32 0.51 -0.84
CA TYR A 45 -7.66 0.74 0.56
C TYR A 45 -7.02 2.03 1.09
N ALA A 46 -5.70 2.17 0.91
CA ALA A 46 -4.97 3.34 1.39
C ALA A 46 -5.49 4.63 0.74
N ARG A 47 -5.75 4.59 -0.58
CA ARG A 47 -6.34 5.71 -1.32
C ARG A 47 -7.70 6.10 -0.73
N ARG A 48 -8.62 5.13 -0.60
CA ARG A 48 -9.95 5.39 -0.05
C ARG A 48 -9.90 5.94 1.37
N TYR A 49 -9.00 5.42 2.20
CA TYR A 49 -8.81 5.88 3.57
C TYR A 49 -8.40 7.36 3.60
N LEU A 50 -7.36 7.74 2.85
CA LEU A 50 -6.85 9.12 2.80
C LEU A 50 -7.87 10.08 2.17
N ILE A 51 -8.51 9.71 1.06
CA ILE A 51 -9.57 10.52 0.43
C ILE A 51 -10.71 10.77 1.41
N SER A 52 -11.13 9.74 2.17
CA SER A 52 -12.23 9.88 3.13
C SER A 52 -11.90 10.81 4.29
N HIS A 53 -10.62 10.88 4.69
CA HIS A 53 -10.14 11.71 5.79
C HIS A 53 -9.90 13.16 5.35
N PHE A 54 -9.14 13.37 4.28
CA PHE A 54 -8.76 14.70 3.81
C PHE A 54 -9.79 15.36 2.90
N LYS A 55 -10.75 14.59 2.35
CA LYS A 55 -11.73 15.04 1.35
C LYS A 55 -11.11 15.55 0.03
N GLU A 56 -9.88 15.14 -0.24
CA GLU A 56 -9.12 15.51 -1.44
C GLU A 56 -8.71 14.24 -2.23
N PRO A 57 -8.55 14.32 -3.56
CA PRO A 57 -8.09 13.19 -4.36
C PRO A 57 -6.64 12.83 -4.02
N VAL A 58 -6.36 11.52 -3.85
CA VAL A 58 -5.02 11.01 -3.54
C VAL A 58 -4.65 9.88 -4.50
N ASP A 59 -3.62 10.08 -5.31
CA ASP A 59 -3.09 9.05 -6.19
C ASP A 59 -2.05 8.16 -5.49
N ILE A 60 -2.28 6.84 -5.60
CA ILE A 60 -1.38 5.79 -5.11
C ILE A 60 -1.36 4.69 -6.16
N ALA A 61 -0.24 4.49 -6.83
CA ALA A 61 -0.07 3.44 -7.82
C ALA A 61 0.19 2.07 -7.17
N SER A 62 0.10 0.99 -7.96
CA SER A 62 0.37 -0.38 -7.48
C SER A 62 1.08 -1.20 -8.55
N SER A 63 1.92 -2.15 -8.14
CA SER A 63 2.46 -3.17 -9.03
C SER A 63 1.48 -4.31 -9.32
N ASN A 64 0.31 -4.34 -8.70
CA ASN A 64 -0.81 -5.21 -9.08
C ASN A 64 -0.48 -6.73 -9.09
N PHE A 65 -0.19 -7.28 -7.91
CA PHE A 65 0.05 -8.72 -7.75
C PHE A 65 -1.20 -9.56 -8.04
N GLY A 66 -1.01 -10.60 -8.86
CA GLY A 66 -1.94 -11.71 -9.07
C GLY A 66 -1.39 -13.03 -8.52
N GLU A 67 -2.08 -14.14 -8.78
CA GLU A 67 -1.68 -15.48 -8.32
C GLU A 67 -0.31 -15.91 -8.86
N ASP A 68 0.01 -15.49 -10.08
CA ASP A 68 1.31 -15.71 -10.73
C ASP A 68 2.47 -15.10 -9.91
N THR A 69 2.30 -13.87 -9.42
CA THR A 69 3.32 -13.18 -8.61
C THR A 69 3.53 -13.82 -7.23
N ALA A 70 2.57 -14.59 -6.74
CA ALA A 70 2.76 -15.40 -5.53
C ALA A 70 3.69 -16.60 -5.76
N ILE A 71 3.74 -17.10 -7.00
CA ILE A 71 4.59 -18.23 -7.41
C ILE A 71 5.98 -17.73 -7.83
N PHE A 72 6.02 -16.71 -8.70
CA PHE A 72 7.25 -16.27 -9.38
C PHE A 72 7.86 -15.00 -8.79
N GLY A 73 7.19 -14.38 -7.81
CA GLY A 73 7.56 -13.06 -7.27
C GLY A 73 7.11 -11.90 -8.17
N GLY A 74 7.10 -10.68 -7.61
CA GLY A 74 6.59 -9.48 -8.29
C GLY A 74 7.64 -8.66 -9.05
N GLY A 75 8.85 -9.18 -9.27
CA GLY A 75 9.96 -8.38 -9.81
C GLY A 75 9.70 -7.80 -11.22
N ILE A 76 9.01 -8.54 -12.08
CA ILE A 76 8.60 -8.06 -13.41
C ILE A 76 7.55 -6.97 -13.27
N ASN A 77 6.53 -7.21 -12.43
CA ASN A 77 5.47 -6.24 -12.16
C ASN A 77 6.00 -4.93 -11.60
N LEU A 78 7.03 -4.97 -10.75
CA LEU A 78 7.68 -3.77 -10.24
C LEU A 78 8.29 -2.94 -11.37
N LYS A 79 9.07 -3.58 -12.26
CA LYS A 79 9.70 -2.89 -13.40
C LYS A 79 8.66 -2.27 -14.32
N THR A 80 7.62 -3.03 -14.67
CA THR A 80 6.52 -2.55 -15.51
C THR A 80 5.76 -1.39 -14.85
N ALA A 81 5.49 -1.47 -13.55
CA ALA A 81 4.80 -0.41 -12.82
C ALA A 81 5.63 0.88 -12.77
N LEU A 82 6.95 0.79 -12.56
CA LEU A 82 7.84 1.95 -12.58
C LEU A 82 7.86 2.61 -13.97
N ASP A 83 8.01 1.83 -15.05
CA ASP A 83 7.97 2.37 -16.42
C ASP A 83 6.65 3.07 -16.73
N ASN A 84 5.52 2.45 -16.34
CA ASN A 84 4.20 3.04 -16.53
C ASN A 84 4.02 4.34 -15.74
N ILE A 85 4.47 4.40 -14.48
CA ILE A 85 4.34 5.60 -13.65
C ILE A 85 5.16 6.74 -14.25
N THR A 86 6.43 6.49 -14.61
CA THR A 86 7.30 7.51 -15.20
C THR A 86 6.79 8.02 -16.56
N ARG A 87 5.99 7.23 -17.28
CA ARG A 87 5.37 7.66 -18.55
C ARG A 87 4.04 8.39 -18.38
N GLN A 88 3.26 8.09 -17.34
CA GLN A 88 1.89 8.59 -17.17
C GLN A 88 1.78 9.79 -16.23
N TYR A 89 2.72 9.93 -15.30
CA TYR A 89 2.79 11.01 -14.31
C TYR A 89 4.05 11.85 -14.50
#